data_AF-A0A3N9V1U6-F1
#
_entry.id   AF-A0A3N9V1U6-F1
#
_cell.length_a   1.000
_cell.length_b   1.000
_cell.length_c   1.000
_cell.angle_alpha   90.00
_cell.angle_beta   90.00
_cell.angle_gamma   90.00
#
_symmetry.space_group_name_H-M   'P 1'
#
loop_
_entity.id
_entity.type
_entity.pdbx_description
1 polymer ?
#
loop_
_entity_poly.entity_id
_entity_poly.type
_entity_poly.pdbx_seq_one_letter_code
_entity_poly.pdbx_strand_id
1 'polypeptide(L)'
;MSDKFTVRFDKNSILKELGDLTDLLRKAGGQFREVLEAVRSLKENVFITFTDEESQLVETFEQLIQAKQSHFLNEELVSLRKTQLLDRVEQTIETKNSEIGHAAEDKHHANQKIRAIAIDVKAKLESAAQLLKSSKKISALSCQEVEEFDLHGDTRFVVEAISDTSPRTAVLDAIRGANETKSLYFNLLGLISGEMNVKNYPDNKPATLKRKLENLFGAIYDCYNNPNESLKYGDSSTSKGNSPGYNSEKYLEILLSQAESKLVFIDQPEDNLGNNFIAEKLVSLIRKKKFRGQVFLVTHNPAIVVYGDAESIIIATNDDQRISYQQLVLEDRQAQKQVCRILGPRKK
;
A
#
# COMPACT_ATOMS: atom_id res chain seq x y z
N MET A 1 15.54 42.13 -52.20
CA MET A 1 14.21 42.71 -51.87
C MET A 1 14.16 42.84 -50.35
N SER A 2 13.89 44.04 -49.84
CA SER A 2 13.96 44.36 -48.42
C SER A 2 12.79 43.73 -47.66
N ASP A 3 13.00 42.55 -47.08
CA ASP A 3 12.08 42.06 -46.06
C ASP A 3 12.35 42.83 -44.77
N LYS A 4 11.53 43.87 -44.55
CA LYS A 4 11.48 44.59 -43.27
C LYS A 4 11.21 43.57 -42.17
N PHE A 5 12.14 43.41 -41.24
CA PHE A 5 12.01 42.57 -40.04
C PHE A 5 10.85 43.09 -39.18
N THR A 6 9.68 42.52 -39.39
CA THR A 6 8.47 42.79 -38.63
C THR A 6 8.25 41.59 -37.70
N VAL A 7 8.15 41.84 -36.39
CA VAL A 7 7.69 40.81 -35.45
C VAL A 7 6.23 40.54 -35.78
N ARG A 8 5.96 39.36 -36.33
CA ARG A 8 4.59 38.90 -36.62
C ARG A 8 4.00 38.31 -35.34
N PHE A 9 2.99 38.99 -34.80
CA PHE A 9 2.19 38.49 -33.68
C PHE A 9 0.95 37.81 -34.25
N ASP A 10 0.89 36.48 -34.18
CA ASP A 10 -0.31 35.72 -34.57
C ASP A 10 -1.19 35.51 -33.34
N LYS A 11 -2.01 36.53 -33.05
CA LYS A 11 -2.99 36.52 -31.96
C LYS A 11 -3.85 35.26 -31.98
N ASN A 12 -4.27 34.82 -33.17
CA ASN A 12 -5.21 33.72 -33.34
C ASN A 12 -4.58 32.36 -33.01
N SER A 13 -3.30 32.16 -33.38
CA SER A 13 -2.57 30.93 -33.01
C SER A 13 -2.38 30.80 -31.50
N ILE A 14 -2.07 31.90 -30.80
CA ILE A 14 -1.84 31.90 -29.35
C ILE A 14 -3.15 31.69 -28.58
N LEU A 15 -4.23 32.33 -29.03
CA LEU A 15 -5.57 32.11 -28.48
C LEU A 15 -5.99 30.64 -28.62
N LYS A 16 -5.65 29.98 -29.74
CA LYS A 16 -5.95 28.56 -29.96
C LYS A 16 -5.17 27.62 -29.03
N GLU A 17 -3.89 27.90 -28.73
CA GLU A 17 -3.09 27.10 -27.77
C GLU A 17 -3.50 27.32 -26.31
N LEU A 18 -3.95 28.54 -25.96
CA LEU A 18 -4.42 28.88 -24.61
C LEU A 18 -5.87 28.44 -24.34
N GLY A 19 -6.55 27.90 -25.36
CA GLY A 19 -7.96 27.52 -25.32
C GLY A 19 -8.88 28.73 -25.38
N ASP A 20 -9.08 29.27 -26.58
CA ASP A 20 -10.03 30.37 -26.82
C ASP A 20 -11.47 29.89 -26.61
N LEU A 21 -12.01 30.27 -25.46
CA LEU A 21 -13.38 29.99 -25.07
C LEU A 21 -14.26 31.23 -25.22
N THR A 22 -13.77 32.36 -25.73
CA THR A 22 -14.48 33.65 -25.67
C THR A 22 -15.85 33.59 -26.36
N ASP A 23 -15.96 32.94 -27.51
CA ASP A 23 -17.24 32.78 -28.22
C ASP A 23 -18.19 31.79 -27.56
N LEU A 24 -17.65 30.73 -26.94
CA LEU A 24 -18.44 29.76 -26.16
C LEU A 24 -18.94 30.41 -24.86
N LEU A 25 -18.09 31.22 -24.22
CA LEU A 25 -18.42 31.99 -23.02
C LEU A 25 -19.49 33.05 -23.32
N ARG A 26 -19.37 33.77 -24.43
CA ARG A 26 -20.41 34.73 -24.86
C ARG A 26 -21.76 34.06 -25.09
N LYS A 27 -21.77 32.88 -25.73
CA LYS A 27 -23.02 32.11 -25.97
C LYS A 27 -23.63 31.60 -24.67
N ALA A 28 -22.84 31.02 -23.77
CA ALA A 28 -23.35 30.54 -22.48
C ALA A 28 -23.82 31.69 -21.56
N GLY A 29 -23.18 32.87 -21.61
CA GLY A 29 -23.67 34.07 -20.93
C GLY A 29 -25.06 34.52 -21.40
N GLY A 30 -25.35 34.40 -22.69
CA GLY A 30 -26.69 34.61 -23.26
C GLY A 30 -27.72 33.60 -22.73
N GLN A 31 -27.35 32.31 -22.70
CA GLN A 31 -28.23 31.24 -22.20
C GLN A 31 -28.58 31.41 -20.72
N PHE A 32 -27.64 31.84 -19.86
CA PHE A 32 -27.94 32.14 -18.46
C PHE A 32 -28.99 33.24 -18.31
N ARG A 33 -28.94 34.26 -19.17
CA ARG A 33 -29.91 35.37 -19.17
C ARG A 33 -31.30 34.88 -19.57
N GLU A 34 -31.39 34.11 -20.64
CA GLU A 34 -32.66 33.52 -21.11
C GLU A 34 -33.30 32.63 -20.05
N VAL A 35 -32.51 31.79 -19.38
CA VAL A 35 -33.02 30.89 -18.31
C VAL A 35 -33.51 31.69 -17.10
N LEU A 36 -32.78 32.71 -16.66
CA LEU A 36 -33.22 33.55 -15.53
C LEU A 36 -34.47 34.37 -15.87
N GLU A 37 -34.58 34.86 -17.10
CA GLU A 37 -35.77 35.57 -17.58
C GLU A 37 -36.99 34.64 -17.69
N ALA A 38 -36.78 33.39 -18.10
CA ALA A 38 -37.81 32.36 -18.09
C ALA A 38 -38.26 31.98 -16.67
N VAL A 39 -37.32 31.80 -15.74
CA VAL A 39 -37.63 31.53 -14.31
C VAL A 39 -38.40 32.69 -13.70
N ARG A 40 -38.03 33.94 -14.00
CA ARG A 40 -38.75 35.13 -13.55
C ARG A 40 -40.17 35.20 -14.13
N SER A 41 -40.31 34.97 -15.43
CA SER A 41 -41.62 34.94 -16.10
C SER A 41 -42.51 33.84 -15.55
N LEU A 42 -41.94 32.70 -15.17
CA LEU A 42 -42.64 31.58 -14.53
C LEU A 42 -43.15 31.96 -13.14
N LYS A 43 -42.35 32.67 -12.34
CA LYS A 43 -42.73 33.16 -10.99
C LYS A 43 -43.78 34.28 -11.03
N GLU A 44 -43.73 35.14 -12.02
CA GLU A 44 -44.66 36.28 -12.18
C GLU A 44 -45.96 35.88 -12.91
N ASN A 45 -46.12 34.61 -13.33
CA ASN A 45 -47.28 34.16 -14.08
C ASN A 45 -48.52 33.98 -13.19
N VAL A 46 -49.53 34.80 -13.45
CA VAL A 46 -50.79 34.86 -12.67
C VAL A 46 -51.64 33.57 -12.79
N PHE A 47 -51.38 32.71 -13.77
CA PHE A 47 -52.14 31.46 -13.99
C PHE A 47 -51.49 30.22 -13.37
N ILE A 48 -50.31 30.34 -12.75
CA ILE A 48 -49.56 29.22 -12.16
C ILE A 48 -49.46 29.43 -10.65
N THR A 49 -49.91 28.45 -9.87
CA THR A 49 -49.81 28.45 -8.41
C THR A 49 -48.86 27.34 -7.97
N PHE A 50 -47.81 27.72 -7.24
CA PHE A 50 -46.83 26.77 -6.70
C PHE A 50 -47.20 26.35 -5.28
N THR A 51 -46.97 25.08 -4.95
CA THR A 51 -46.94 24.64 -3.54
C THR A 51 -45.72 25.23 -2.82
N ASP A 52 -45.70 25.18 -1.48
CA ASP A 52 -44.56 25.69 -0.69
C ASP A 52 -43.24 24.98 -1.07
N GLU A 53 -43.29 23.66 -1.26
CA GLU A 53 -42.12 22.85 -1.68
C GLU A 53 -41.65 23.22 -3.09
N GLU A 54 -42.56 23.41 -4.05
CA GLU A 54 -42.23 23.82 -5.42
C GLU A 54 -41.69 25.24 -5.47
N SER A 55 -42.24 26.15 -4.66
CA SER A 55 -41.74 27.53 -4.55
C SER A 55 -40.30 27.55 -4.04
N GLN A 56 -40.00 26.74 -3.03
CA GLN A 56 -38.65 26.61 -2.48
C GLN A 56 -37.68 25.94 -3.46
N LEU A 57 -38.15 24.97 -4.26
CA LEU A 57 -37.36 24.35 -5.32
C LEU A 57 -37.00 25.34 -6.43
N VAL A 58 -37.97 26.14 -6.87
CA VAL A 58 -37.76 27.20 -7.89
C VAL A 58 -36.78 28.25 -7.37
N GLU A 59 -36.90 28.67 -6.11
CA GLU A 59 -35.97 29.62 -5.49
C GLU A 59 -34.55 29.05 -5.38
N THR A 60 -34.41 27.78 -4.97
CA THR A 60 -33.10 27.11 -4.89
C THR A 60 -32.47 26.95 -6.27
N PHE A 61 -33.28 26.64 -7.30
CA PHE A 61 -32.83 26.56 -8.68
C PHE A 61 -32.37 27.93 -9.21
N GLU A 62 -33.13 28.99 -8.94
CA GLU A 62 -32.75 30.37 -9.29
C GLU A 62 -31.40 30.75 -8.65
N GLN A 63 -31.22 30.48 -7.35
CA GLN A 63 -29.96 30.73 -6.64
C GLN A 63 -28.79 29.94 -7.23
N LEU A 64 -29.01 28.67 -7.61
CA LEU A 64 -28.00 27.84 -8.27
C LEU A 64 -27.57 28.42 -9.61
N ILE A 65 -28.54 28.87 -10.43
CA ILE A 65 -28.25 29.48 -11.74
C ILE A 65 -27.51 30.81 -11.57
N GLN A 66 -27.90 31.66 -10.60
CA GLN A 66 -27.20 32.91 -10.28
C GLN A 66 -25.78 32.68 -9.76
N ALA A 67 -25.56 31.66 -8.93
CA ALA A 67 -24.23 31.27 -8.45
C ALA A 67 -23.34 30.79 -9.61
N LYS A 68 -23.88 29.97 -10.51
CA LYS A 68 -23.17 29.54 -11.73
C LYS A 68 -22.86 30.70 -12.67
N GLN A 69 -23.79 31.64 -12.85
CA GLN A 69 -23.57 32.86 -13.63
C GLN A 69 -22.43 33.72 -13.03
N SER A 70 -22.36 33.83 -11.71
CA SER A 70 -21.30 34.59 -11.02
C SER A 70 -19.92 33.95 -11.18
N HIS A 71 -19.84 32.62 -11.07
CA HIS A 71 -18.59 31.90 -11.37
C HIS A 71 -18.18 32.08 -12.85
N PHE A 72 -19.16 32.03 -13.74
CA PHE A 72 -18.97 32.19 -15.17
C PHE A 72 -18.51 33.60 -15.56
N LEU A 73 -19.06 34.65 -14.95
CA LEU A 73 -18.64 36.05 -15.15
C LEU A 73 -17.15 36.26 -14.77
N ASN A 74 -16.66 35.55 -13.76
CA ASN A 74 -15.23 35.58 -13.42
C ASN A 74 -14.36 34.93 -14.51
N GLU A 75 -14.79 33.81 -15.08
CA GLU A 75 -14.09 33.18 -16.21
C GLU A 75 -14.14 34.04 -17.48
N GLU A 76 -15.27 34.71 -17.74
CA GLU A 76 -15.42 35.66 -18.84
C GLU A 76 -14.51 36.89 -18.64
N LEU A 77 -14.44 37.45 -17.43
CA LEU A 77 -13.51 38.55 -17.11
C LEU A 77 -12.05 38.14 -17.27
N VAL A 78 -11.69 36.92 -16.88
CA VAL A 78 -10.33 36.39 -17.07
C VAL A 78 -10.04 36.20 -18.56
N SER A 79 -10.98 35.69 -19.35
CA SER A 79 -10.86 35.53 -20.81
C SER A 79 -10.75 36.89 -21.52
N LEU A 80 -11.55 37.88 -21.13
CA LEU A 80 -11.50 39.23 -21.67
C LEU A 80 -10.18 39.92 -21.34
N ARG A 81 -9.70 39.78 -20.09
CA ARG A 81 -8.39 40.32 -19.68
C ARG A 81 -7.23 39.67 -20.45
N LYS A 82 -7.30 38.37 -20.72
CA LYS A 82 -6.33 37.67 -21.59
C LYS A 82 -6.34 38.27 -23.00
N THR A 83 -7.53 38.47 -23.58
CA THR A 83 -7.67 39.05 -24.93
C THR A 83 -7.16 40.50 -24.99
N GLN A 84 -7.54 41.34 -24.03
CA GLN A 84 -7.07 42.73 -23.94
C GLN A 84 -5.55 42.83 -23.71
N LEU A 85 -4.98 41.88 -22.96
CA LEU A 85 -3.53 41.80 -22.80
C LEU A 85 -2.85 41.47 -24.12
N LEU A 86 -3.39 40.51 -24.89
CA LEU A 86 -2.88 40.16 -26.21
C LEU A 86 -3.01 41.33 -27.19
N ASP A 87 -4.09 42.09 -27.16
CA ASP A 87 -4.26 43.32 -27.97
C ASP A 87 -3.21 44.38 -27.63
N ARG A 88 -2.93 44.60 -26.34
CA ARG A 88 -1.87 45.52 -25.92
C ARG A 88 -0.49 45.05 -26.35
N VAL A 89 -0.25 43.74 -26.32
CA VAL A 89 1.00 43.13 -26.80
C VAL A 89 1.13 43.34 -28.31
N GLU A 90 0.07 43.12 -29.08
CA GLU A 90 0.02 43.37 -30.53
C GLU A 90 0.32 44.83 -30.86
N GLN A 91 -0.37 45.77 -30.21
CA GLN A 91 -0.17 47.21 -30.41
C GLN A 91 1.23 47.67 -30.00
N THR A 92 1.80 47.09 -28.93
CA THR A 92 3.19 47.37 -28.50
C THR A 92 4.19 46.82 -29.52
N ILE A 93 3.90 45.66 -30.10
CA ILE A 93 4.73 45.04 -31.15
C ILE A 93 4.68 45.86 -32.43
N GLU A 94 3.50 46.32 -32.87
CA GLU A 94 3.34 47.20 -34.03
C GLU A 94 4.10 48.51 -33.85
N THR A 95 3.96 49.15 -32.68
CA THR A 95 4.67 50.39 -32.33
C THR A 95 6.19 50.17 -32.31
N LYS A 96 6.66 49.03 -31.79
CA LYS A 96 8.10 48.72 -31.77
C LYS A 96 8.62 48.30 -33.15
N ASN A 97 7.83 47.64 -33.98
CA ASN A 97 8.21 47.29 -35.34
C ASN A 97 8.39 48.53 -36.22
N SER A 98 7.67 49.62 -35.97
CA SER A 98 7.89 50.90 -36.66
C SER A 98 9.18 51.63 -36.27
N GLU A 99 9.80 51.26 -35.14
CA GLU A 99 11.01 51.93 -34.61
C GLU A 99 12.32 51.21 -34.97
N ILE A 100 12.30 49.98 -35.50
CA ILE A 100 13.48 49.09 -35.53
C ILE A 100 14.06 48.94 -36.95
N GLY A 101 15.21 49.60 -37.17
CA GLY A 101 16.12 49.31 -38.29
C GLY A 101 17.29 48.38 -37.94
N HIS A 102 17.78 48.35 -36.69
CA HIS A 102 19.00 47.56 -36.35
C HIS A 102 19.07 46.98 -34.91
N ALA A 103 18.04 47.12 -34.05
CA ALA A 103 18.03 46.62 -32.65
C ALA A 103 17.23 45.32 -32.41
N ALA A 104 16.72 44.68 -33.48
CA ALA A 104 15.80 43.53 -33.38
C ALA A 104 16.49 42.20 -33.04
N GLU A 105 17.70 41.95 -33.57
CA GLU A 105 18.39 40.67 -33.43
C GLU A 105 18.81 40.40 -31.98
N ASP A 106 19.36 41.41 -31.28
CA ASP A 106 19.75 41.32 -29.87
C ASP A 106 18.53 41.06 -28.95
N LYS A 107 17.38 41.67 -29.26
CA LYS A 107 16.13 41.49 -28.51
C LYS A 107 15.49 40.12 -28.76
N HIS A 108 15.59 39.59 -29.97
CA HIS A 108 15.12 38.24 -30.30
C HIS A 108 15.91 37.17 -29.53
N HIS A 109 17.25 37.28 -29.53
CA HIS A 109 18.11 36.40 -28.75
C HIS A 109 17.86 36.52 -27.23
N ALA A 110 17.62 37.73 -26.71
CA ALA A 110 17.27 37.92 -25.30
C ALA A 110 15.92 37.25 -24.94
N ASN A 111 14.88 37.40 -25.76
CA ASN A 111 13.58 36.79 -25.53
C ASN A 111 13.60 35.26 -25.64
N GLN A 112 14.38 34.70 -26.58
CA GLN A 112 14.60 33.25 -26.65
C GLN A 112 15.31 32.74 -25.40
N LYS A 113 16.34 33.45 -24.91
CA LYS A 113 17.01 33.12 -23.64
C LYS A 113 16.05 33.18 -22.45
N ILE A 114 15.21 34.21 -22.35
CA ILE A 114 14.22 34.32 -21.26
C ILE A 114 13.22 33.16 -21.30
N ARG A 115 12.70 32.80 -22.48
CA ARG A 115 11.81 31.64 -22.61
C ARG A 115 12.51 30.34 -22.25
N ALA A 116 13.74 30.14 -22.69
CA ALA A 116 14.54 28.97 -22.33
C ALA A 116 14.78 28.88 -20.81
N ILE A 117 15.12 30.00 -20.16
CA ILE A 117 15.27 30.09 -18.71
C ILE A 117 13.94 29.78 -18.00
N ALA A 118 12.82 30.33 -18.48
CA ALA A 118 11.51 30.08 -17.87
C ALA A 118 11.11 28.60 -17.95
N ILE A 119 11.38 27.94 -19.08
CA ILE A 119 11.15 26.50 -19.26
C ILE A 119 12.06 25.69 -18.31
N ASP A 120 13.35 26.02 -18.25
CA ASP A 120 14.32 25.35 -17.37
C ASP A 120 13.96 25.52 -15.88
N VAL A 121 13.59 26.73 -15.46
CA VAL A 121 13.12 27.01 -14.09
C VAL A 121 11.86 26.23 -13.77
N LYS A 122 10.88 26.19 -14.68
CA LYS A 122 9.67 25.38 -14.51
C LYS A 122 10.01 23.90 -14.30
N ALA A 123 10.85 23.32 -15.17
CA ALA A 123 11.24 21.92 -15.07
C ALA A 123 11.96 21.60 -13.75
N LYS A 124 12.82 22.51 -13.28
CA LYS A 124 13.51 22.38 -11.98
C LYS A 124 12.54 22.45 -10.81
N LEU A 125 11.56 23.36 -10.83
CA LEU A 125 10.55 23.48 -9.79
C LEU A 125 9.63 22.24 -9.73
N GLU A 126 9.23 21.71 -10.88
CA GLU A 126 8.45 20.46 -10.96
C GLU A 126 9.23 19.27 -10.38
N SER A 127 10.52 19.17 -10.72
CA SER A 127 11.41 18.14 -10.17
C SER A 127 11.57 18.25 -8.65
N ALA A 128 11.76 19.48 -8.14
CA ALA A 128 11.85 19.74 -6.71
C ALA A 128 10.53 19.42 -5.98
N ALA A 129 9.39 19.75 -6.56
CA ALA A 129 8.07 19.41 -6.01
C ALA A 129 7.87 17.88 -5.95
N GLN A 130 8.29 17.16 -6.98
CA GLN A 130 8.22 15.70 -7.00
C GLN A 130 9.16 15.06 -5.97
N LEU A 131 10.37 15.60 -5.79
CA LEU A 131 11.30 15.18 -4.75
C LEU A 131 10.70 15.40 -3.35
N LEU A 132 10.09 16.57 -3.11
CA LEU A 132 9.40 16.88 -1.86
C LEU A 132 8.30 15.86 -1.56
N LYS A 133 7.42 15.60 -2.54
CA LYS A 133 6.33 14.62 -2.40
C LYS A 133 6.86 13.22 -2.08
N SER A 134 7.88 12.76 -2.80
CA SER A 134 8.49 11.43 -2.61
C SER A 134 9.18 11.33 -1.25
N SER A 135 9.90 12.36 -0.84
CA SER A 135 10.59 12.40 0.45
C SER A 135 9.62 12.37 1.64
N LYS A 136 8.45 13.02 1.52
CA LYS A 136 7.38 12.94 2.52
C LYS A 136 6.79 11.54 2.60
N LYS A 137 6.51 10.90 1.46
CA LYS A 137 6.02 9.52 1.41
C LYS A 137 6.99 8.56 2.08
N ILE A 138 8.28 8.59 1.71
CA ILE A 138 9.32 7.74 2.30
C ILE A 138 9.43 8.00 3.81
N SER A 139 9.33 9.26 4.24
CA SER A 139 9.40 9.61 5.66
C SER A 139 8.19 9.16 6.48
N ALA A 140 7.05 8.89 5.84
CA ALA A 140 5.82 8.47 6.49
C ALA A 140 5.67 6.94 6.57
N LEU A 141 6.51 6.18 5.88
CA LEU A 141 6.46 4.73 5.92
C LEU A 141 7.04 4.21 7.24
N SER A 142 6.24 3.42 7.97
CA SER A 142 6.67 2.56 9.07
C SER A 142 6.96 1.16 8.54
N CYS A 143 7.92 0.47 9.16
CA CYS A 143 8.17 -0.96 8.94
C CYS A 143 7.90 -1.70 10.25
N GLN A 144 6.68 -1.53 10.79
CA GLN A 144 6.25 -2.08 12.08
C GLN A 144 4.83 -2.64 11.96
N GLU A 145 4.62 -3.50 10.98
CA GLU A 145 3.30 -4.08 10.73
C GLU A 145 3.15 -5.38 11.54
N VAL A 146 2.02 -5.51 12.23
CA VAL A 146 1.66 -6.68 13.03
C VAL A 146 0.23 -7.05 12.71
N GLU A 147 0.01 -8.29 12.27
CA GLU A 147 -1.32 -8.87 12.08
C GLU A 147 -1.52 -10.04 13.04
N GLU A 148 -2.73 -10.12 13.61
CA GLU A 148 -3.13 -11.17 14.53
C GLU A 148 -4.36 -11.91 13.99
N PHE A 149 -4.32 -13.24 14.05
CA PHE A 149 -5.41 -14.12 13.61
C PHE A 149 -5.85 -15.01 14.76
N ASP A 150 -7.16 -15.06 15.01
CA ASP A 150 -7.72 -15.94 16.04
C ASP A 150 -7.61 -17.41 15.61
N LEU A 151 -7.13 -18.26 16.53
CA LEU A 151 -7.03 -19.69 16.32
C LEU A 151 -8.04 -20.44 17.20
N HIS A 152 -7.63 -20.90 18.38
CA HIS A 152 -8.45 -21.67 19.31
C HIS A 152 -8.28 -21.19 20.74
N GLY A 153 -9.40 -21.07 21.46
CA GLY A 153 -9.43 -20.50 22.80
C GLY A 153 -8.83 -19.10 22.79
N ASP A 154 -7.91 -18.84 23.72
CA ASP A 154 -7.24 -17.54 23.84
C ASP A 154 -5.93 -17.45 23.03
N THR A 155 -5.71 -18.36 22.07
CA THR A 155 -4.48 -18.41 21.27
C THR A 155 -4.67 -17.72 19.93
N ARG A 156 -3.73 -16.84 19.59
CA ARG A 156 -3.66 -16.09 18.33
C ARG A 156 -2.38 -16.44 17.56
N PHE A 157 -2.48 -16.50 16.24
CA PHE A 157 -1.32 -16.50 15.35
C PHE A 157 -0.92 -15.05 15.08
N VAL A 158 0.36 -14.73 15.23
CA VAL A 158 0.88 -13.37 15.06
C VAL A 158 1.94 -13.39 13.98
N VAL A 159 1.78 -12.51 12.99
CA VAL A 159 2.72 -12.28 11.90
C VAL A 159 3.26 -10.86 12.03
N GLU A 160 4.58 -10.74 12.18
CA GLU A 160 5.25 -9.46 12.41
C GLU A 160 6.26 -9.17 11.29
N ALA A 161 6.02 -8.10 10.53
CA ALA A 161 6.97 -7.54 9.57
C ALA A 161 7.59 -6.27 10.16
N ILE A 162 8.57 -6.48 11.06
CA ILE A 162 9.22 -5.41 11.82
C ILE A 162 10.68 -5.29 11.38
N SER A 163 11.09 -4.07 11.00
CA SER A 163 12.49 -3.72 10.76
C SER A 163 12.94 -2.68 11.78
N ASP A 164 14.13 -2.89 12.36
CA ASP A 164 14.77 -1.93 13.28
C ASP A 164 15.09 -0.60 12.60
N THR A 165 15.17 -0.59 11.26
CA THR A 165 15.47 0.59 10.46
C THR A 165 14.24 1.03 9.67
N SER A 166 13.88 2.31 9.81
CA SER A 166 12.84 2.93 8.98
C SER A 166 13.40 3.32 7.59
N PRO A 167 12.56 3.44 6.55
CA PRO A 167 13.00 3.90 5.24
C PRO A 167 13.65 5.29 5.29
N ARG A 168 13.15 6.18 6.16
CA ARG A 168 13.78 7.48 6.42
C ARG A 168 15.20 7.32 6.94
N THR A 169 15.38 6.53 7.99
CA THR A 169 16.69 6.30 8.62
C THR A 169 17.67 5.70 7.62
N ALA A 170 17.25 4.69 6.86
CA ALA A 170 18.07 4.07 5.83
C ALA A 170 18.53 5.07 4.75
N VAL A 171 17.67 6.01 4.31
CA VAL A 171 18.08 7.04 3.34
C VAL A 171 19.05 8.04 3.97
N LEU A 172 18.85 8.44 5.22
CA LEU A 172 19.79 9.33 5.92
C LEU A 172 21.16 8.64 6.10
N ASP A 173 21.18 7.36 6.44
CA ASP A 173 22.40 6.56 6.57
C ASP A 173 23.15 6.37 5.25
N ALA A 174 22.45 6.48 4.12
CA ALA A 174 23.06 6.48 2.80
C ALA A 174 23.87 7.76 2.51
N ILE A 175 23.65 8.85 3.27
CA ILE A 175 24.20 10.17 3.00
C ILE A 175 25.22 10.55 4.08
N ARG A 176 26.46 10.79 3.67
CA ARG A 176 27.51 11.30 4.56
C ARG A 176 27.24 12.77 4.86
N GLY A 177 27.14 13.10 6.15
CA GLY A 177 26.82 14.46 6.61
C GLY A 177 25.31 14.75 6.67
N ALA A 178 24.47 13.72 6.60
CA ALA A 178 23.03 13.87 6.80
C ALA A 178 22.73 14.51 8.17
N ASN A 179 21.69 15.34 8.20
CA ASN A 179 21.21 15.99 9.39
C ASN A 179 19.79 15.50 9.72
N GLU A 180 19.66 14.77 10.82
CA GLU A 180 18.42 14.15 11.27
C GLU A 180 17.32 15.17 11.64
N THR A 181 17.72 16.36 12.10
CA THR A 181 16.79 17.46 12.43
C THR A 181 16.13 18.07 11.18
N LYS A 182 16.74 17.89 10.01
CA LYS A 182 16.20 18.37 8.74
C LYS A 182 15.27 17.34 8.11
N SER A 183 14.34 17.81 7.27
CA SER A 183 13.50 16.91 6.49
C SER A 183 14.34 16.09 5.51
N LEU A 184 13.79 14.96 5.05
CA LEU A 184 14.48 14.11 4.07
C LEU A 184 14.70 14.87 2.75
N TYR A 185 13.76 15.74 2.39
CA TYR A 185 13.86 16.67 1.26
C TYR A 185 15.14 17.51 1.30
N PHE A 186 15.43 18.17 2.43
CA PHE A 186 16.60 19.05 2.53
C PHE A 186 17.92 18.28 2.51
N ASN A 187 17.96 17.06 3.06
CA ASN A 187 19.13 16.20 2.97
C ASN A 187 19.38 15.74 1.52
N LEU A 188 18.32 15.37 0.79
CA LEU A 188 18.42 15.00 -0.62
C LEU A 188 18.79 16.19 -1.51
N LEU A 189 18.29 17.40 -1.21
CA LEU A 189 18.74 18.62 -1.87
C LEU A 189 20.23 18.87 -1.63
N GLY A 190 20.72 18.73 -0.40
CA GLY A 190 22.15 18.85 -0.10
C GLY A 190 23.01 17.88 -0.91
N LEU A 191 22.51 16.66 -1.15
CA LEU A 191 23.17 15.68 -2.01
C LEU A 191 23.21 16.12 -3.49
N ILE A 192 22.10 16.66 -4.02
CA ILE A 192 21.99 17.15 -5.39
C ILE A 192 22.85 18.40 -5.62
N SER A 193 22.90 19.30 -4.64
CA SER A 193 23.70 20.53 -4.66
C SER A 193 25.20 20.28 -4.48
N GLY A 194 25.62 19.06 -4.12
CA GLY A 194 27.03 18.71 -3.84
C GLY A 194 27.51 19.11 -2.45
N GLU A 195 26.63 19.58 -1.56
CA GLU A 195 26.95 19.89 -0.17
C GLU A 195 27.16 18.62 0.67
N MET A 196 26.54 17.51 0.27
CA MET A 196 26.64 16.20 0.91
C MET A 196 27.10 15.16 -0.10
N ASN A 197 27.53 13.99 0.39
CA ASN A 197 27.99 12.90 -0.47
C ASN A 197 27.33 11.57 -0.14
N VAL A 198 27.14 10.69 -1.12
CA VAL A 198 26.73 9.32 -0.84
C VAL A 198 27.82 8.64 -0.01
N LYS A 199 27.42 8.08 1.14
CA LYS A 199 28.35 7.49 2.11
C LYS A 199 29.13 6.35 1.48
N ASN A 200 30.46 6.45 1.54
CA ASN A 200 31.43 5.48 1.02
C ASN A 200 31.49 5.40 -0.52
N TYR A 201 31.05 6.44 -1.22
CA TYR A 201 31.19 6.55 -2.67
C TYR A 201 31.82 7.88 -3.08
N PRO A 202 32.46 7.92 -4.27
CA PRO A 202 33.15 9.12 -4.76
C PRO A 202 32.24 10.12 -5.46
N ASP A 203 31.01 9.74 -5.82
CA ASP A 203 30.07 10.60 -6.54
C ASP A 203 28.63 10.46 -6.04
N ASN A 204 27.80 11.45 -6.41
CA ASN A 204 26.37 11.49 -6.10
C ASN A 204 25.50 11.07 -7.29
N LYS A 205 26.01 10.24 -8.19
CA LYS A 205 25.24 9.83 -9.36
C LYS A 205 24.00 9.04 -8.95
N PRO A 206 22.89 9.12 -9.70
CA PRO A 206 21.67 8.38 -9.39
C PRO A 206 21.89 6.87 -9.25
N ALA A 207 22.73 6.27 -10.10
CA ALA A 207 23.07 4.84 -10.03
C ALA A 207 23.82 4.48 -8.74
N THR A 208 24.71 5.34 -8.28
CA THR A 208 25.48 5.17 -7.04
C THR A 208 24.57 5.22 -5.82
N LEU A 209 23.68 6.22 -5.75
CA LEU A 209 22.68 6.34 -4.69
C LEU A 209 21.74 5.13 -4.69
N LYS A 210 21.23 4.73 -5.87
CA LYS A 210 20.35 3.57 -6.02
C LYS A 210 20.99 2.31 -5.43
N ARG A 211 22.22 1.98 -5.84
CA ARG A 211 22.94 0.81 -5.32
C ARG A 211 23.12 0.85 -3.79
N LYS A 212 23.43 2.03 -3.23
CA LYS A 212 23.56 2.19 -1.78
C LYS A 212 22.23 1.97 -1.06
N LEU A 213 21.14 2.51 -1.60
CA LEU A 213 19.80 2.35 -1.04
C LEU A 213 19.30 0.91 -1.16
N GLU A 214 19.52 0.23 -2.28
CA GLU A 214 19.16 -1.20 -2.45
C GLU A 214 19.80 -2.06 -1.36
N ASN A 215 21.09 -1.84 -1.07
CA ASN A 215 21.77 -2.56 0.01
C ASN A 215 21.19 -2.26 1.40
N LEU A 216 20.80 -1.00 1.68
CA LEU A 216 20.26 -0.61 2.99
C LEU A 216 18.80 -1.04 3.17
N PHE A 217 18.02 -1.05 2.08
CA PHE A 217 16.64 -1.51 2.09
C PHE A 217 16.54 -3.03 2.08
N GLY A 218 17.63 -3.78 1.83
CA GLY A 218 17.65 -5.24 1.93
C GLY A 218 17.02 -5.74 3.23
N ALA A 219 17.47 -5.25 4.38
CA ALA A 219 16.91 -5.64 5.68
C ALA A 219 15.41 -5.30 5.84
N ILE A 220 14.97 -4.20 5.23
CA ILE A 220 13.55 -3.81 5.23
C ILE A 220 12.75 -4.77 4.34
N TYR A 221 13.24 -5.10 3.15
CA TYR A 221 12.55 -6.05 2.28
C TYR A 221 12.53 -7.46 2.86
N ASP A 222 13.61 -7.86 3.53
CA ASP A 222 13.73 -9.17 4.14
C ASP A 222 12.68 -9.38 5.24
N CYS A 223 12.34 -8.36 6.04
CA CYS A 223 11.31 -8.49 7.08
C CYS A 223 9.89 -8.67 6.51
N TYR A 224 9.60 -8.12 5.33
CA TYR A 224 8.31 -8.34 4.65
C TYR A 224 8.27 -9.64 3.85
N ASN A 225 9.40 -10.06 3.27
CA ASN A 225 9.50 -11.31 2.54
C ASN A 225 9.55 -12.53 3.48
N ASN A 226 10.08 -12.35 4.68
CA ASN A 226 10.20 -13.39 5.71
C ASN A 226 9.71 -12.83 7.05
N PRO A 227 8.39 -12.61 7.21
CA PRO A 227 7.86 -12.09 8.45
C PRO A 227 8.10 -13.06 9.60
N ASN A 228 8.23 -12.51 10.81
CA ASN A 228 8.38 -13.32 11.99
C ASN A 228 7.03 -13.85 12.45
N GLU A 229 6.90 -15.17 12.49
CA GLU A 229 5.68 -15.86 12.90
C GLU A 229 5.78 -16.32 14.35
N SER A 230 4.69 -16.22 15.10
CA SER A 230 4.60 -16.78 16.45
C SER A 230 3.18 -17.05 16.89
N LEU A 231 3.02 -17.86 17.93
CA LEU A 231 1.78 -17.98 18.67
C LEU A 231 1.81 -17.04 19.86
N LYS A 232 0.72 -16.34 20.10
CA LYS A 232 0.46 -15.53 21.29
C LYS A 232 -0.63 -16.20 22.11
N TYR A 233 -0.33 -16.46 23.37
CA TYR A 233 -1.23 -17.18 24.27
C TYR A 233 -2.05 -16.21 25.14
N GLY A 234 -3.09 -16.71 25.82
CA GLY A 234 -4.00 -15.89 26.63
C GLY A 234 -3.34 -15.13 27.79
N ASP A 235 -2.19 -15.62 28.28
CA ASP A 235 -1.36 -14.96 29.28
C ASP A 235 -0.41 -13.91 28.69
N SER A 236 -0.56 -13.57 27.40
CA SER A 236 0.30 -12.68 26.62
C SER A 236 1.72 -13.17 26.37
N SER A 237 2.07 -14.39 26.78
CA SER A 237 3.34 -15.01 26.41
C SER A 237 3.34 -15.41 24.93
N THR A 238 4.53 -15.58 24.35
CA THR A 238 4.69 -15.94 22.92
C THR A 238 5.52 -17.20 22.74
N SER A 239 5.31 -17.90 21.62
CA SER A 239 6.09 -19.09 21.28
C SER A 239 7.58 -18.81 21.09
N LYS A 240 7.98 -17.56 20.79
CA LYS A 240 9.38 -17.19 20.50
C LYS A 240 10.35 -17.45 21.68
N GLY A 241 9.86 -17.40 22.92
CA GLY A 241 10.67 -17.62 24.12
C GLY A 241 10.54 -19.01 24.75
N ASN A 242 9.69 -19.88 24.19
CA ASN A 242 9.34 -21.16 24.80
C ASN A 242 10.20 -22.31 24.27
N SER A 243 10.27 -23.40 25.03
CA SER A 243 10.97 -24.60 24.58
C SER A 243 10.30 -25.19 23.34
N PRO A 244 11.05 -25.84 22.44
CA PRO A 244 10.48 -26.54 21.28
C PRO A 244 9.36 -27.51 21.66
N GLY A 245 9.51 -28.20 22.79
CA GLY A 245 8.49 -29.12 23.30
C GLY A 245 7.18 -28.41 23.69
N TYR A 246 7.26 -27.33 24.47
CA TYR A 246 6.06 -26.56 24.84
C TYR A 246 5.33 -25.98 23.61
N ASN A 247 6.08 -25.50 22.63
CA ASN A 247 5.49 -25.02 21.37
C ASN A 247 4.80 -26.16 20.61
N SER A 248 5.44 -27.34 20.53
CA SER A 248 4.87 -28.53 19.89
C SER A 248 3.57 -28.96 20.58
N GLU A 249 3.53 -28.95 21.91
CA GLU A 249 2.32 -29.21 22.72
C GLU A 249 1.18 -28.26 22.35
N LYS A 250 1.48 -26.96 22.19
CA LYS A 250 0.50 -25.93 21.83
C LYS A 250 -0.01 -26.03 20.40
N TYR A 251 0.87 -26.25 19.43
CA TYR A 251 0.47 -26.47 18.04
C TYR A 251 -0.45 -27.67 17.91
N LEU A 252 -0.14 -28.77 18.60
CA LEU A 252 -0.95 -29.98 18.59
C LEU A 252 -2.32 -29.77 19.25
N GLU A 253 -2.38 -28.99 20.33
CA GLU A 253 -3.63 -28.57 20.98
C GLU A 253 -4.52 -27.76 20.01
N ILE A 254 -3.95 -26.83 19.26
CA ILE A 254 -4.67 -26.04 18.25
C ILE A 254 -5.17 -26.95 17.12
N LEU A 255 -4.30 -27.77 16.52
CA LEU A 255 -4.66 -28.65 15.40
C LEU A 255 -5.80 -29.61 15.76
N LEU A 256 -5.73 -30.25 16.93
CA LEU A 256 -6.75 -31.21 17.37
C LEU A 256 -8.05 -30.55 17.82
N SER A 257 -8.03 -29.28 18.21
CA SER A 257 -9.21 -28.55 18.66
C SER A 257 -10.00 -27.89 17.53
N GLN A 258 -9.41 -27.69 16.34
CA GLN A 258 -10.13 -27.16 15.19
C GLN A 258 -11.26 -28.10 14.77
N ALA A 259 -12.49 -27.60 14.85
CA ALA A 259 -13.70 -28.41 14.69
C ALA A 259 -13.94 -28.87 13.24
N GLU A 260 -13.46 -28.12 12.26
CA GLU A 260 -13.76 -28.33 10.83
C GLU A 260 -13.04 -29.54 10.23
N SER A 261 -11.87 -29.91 10.75
CA SER A 261 -11.07 -31.00 10.21
C SER A 261 -11.68 -32.37 10.53
N LYS A 262 -12.46 -32.94 9.61
CA LYS A 262 -13.07 -34.27 9.79
C LYS A 262 -12.09 -35.43 9.71
N LEU A 263 -10.90 -35.20 9.17
CA LEU A 263 -9.87 -36.21 8.97
C LEU A 263 -8.53 -35.64 9.40
N VAL A 264 -7.82 -36.34 10.28
CA VAL A 264 -6.54 -35.92 10.85
C VAL A 264 -5.52 -37.05 10.69
N PHE A 265 -4.37 -36.74 10.13
CA PHE A 265 -3.20 -37.63 10.08
C PHE A 265 -2.06 -36.98 10.82
N ILE A 266 -1.50 -37.66 11.82
CA ILE A 266 -0.33 -37.17 12.55
C ILE A 266 0.68 -38.30 12.67
N ASP A 267 1.89 -38.04 12.21
CA ASP A 267 3.03 -38.94 12.38
C ASP A 267 3.83 -38.50 13.60
N GLN A 268 4.12 -39.45 14.48
CA GLN A 268 4.84 -39.28 15.74
C GLN A 268 4.39 -38.04 16.55
N PRO A 269 3.10 -37.94 16.91
CA PRO A 269 2.60 -36.82 17.71
C PRO A 269 3.32 -36.67 19.07
N GLU A 270 3.97 -37.73 19.56
CA GLU A 270 4.74 -37.75 20.81
C GLU A 270 6.12 -37.10 20.75
N ASP A 271 6.68 -36.87 19.56
CA ASP A 271 8.05 -36.40 19.44
C ASP A 271 8.21 -35.00 20.04
N ASN A 272 9.28 -34.82 20.84
CA ASN A 272 9.56 -33.60 21.59
C ASN A 272 8.52 -33.22 22.67
N LEU A 273 7.54 -34.06 23.00
CA LEU A 273 6.55 -33.79 24.06
C LEU A 273 6.97 -34.41 25.40
N GLY A 274 6.55 -33.79 26.51
CA GLY A 274 6.74 -34.38 27.83
C GLY A 274 5.83 -35.59 28.06
N ASN A 275 6.33 -36.64 28.72
CA ASN A 275 5.53 -37.85 29.03
C ASN A 275 4.21 -37.54 29.76
N ASN A 276 4.21 -36.55 30.66
CA ASN A 276 3.01 -36.13 31.37
C ASN A 276 1.98 -35.49 30.43
N PHE A 277 2.42 -34.64 29.49
CA PHE A 277 1.54 -34.05 28.49
C PHE A 277 0.92 -35.13 27.58
N ILE A 278 1.73 -36.10 27.14
CA ILE A 278 1.28 -37.22 26.33
C ILE A 278 0.15 -37.97 27.05
N ALA A 279 0.43 -38.41 28.28
CA ALA A 279 -0.48 -39.28 29.03
C ALA A 279 -1.78 -38.58 29.45
N GLU A 280 -1.71 -37.30 29.85
CA GLU A 280 -2.86 -36.61 30.44
C GLU A 280 -3.62 -35.75 29.43
N LYS A 281 -2.89 -35.01 28.57
CA LYS A 281 -3.49 -33.95 27.75
C LYS A 281 -3.68 -34.38 26.30
N LEU A 282 -2.66 -34.91 25.65
CA LEU A 282 -2.73 -35.36 24.25
C LEU A 282 -3.79 -36.47 24.08
N VAL A 283 -3.76 -37.49 24.94
CA VAL A 283 -4.77 -38.56 24.95
C VAL A 283 -6.19 -38.00 25.06
N SER A 284 -6.42 -37.02 25.94
CA SER A 284 -7.73 -36.38 26.10
C SER A 284 -8.17 -35.63 24.83
N LEU A 285 -7.24 -34.92 24.18
CA LEU A 285 -7.50 -34.22 22.91
C LEU A 285 -7.84 -35.19 21.78
N ILE A 286 -7.07 -36.26 21.63
CA ILE A 286 -7.32 -37.31 20.62
C ILE A 286 -8.71 -37.93 20.84
N ARG A 287 -9.05 -38.29 22.09
CA ARG A 287 -10.36 -38.85 22.43
C ARG A 287 -11.50 -37.91 22.07
N LYS A 288 -11.36 -36.61 22.35
CA LYS A 288 -12.37 -35.61 21.96
C LYS A 288 -12.47 -35.47 20.44
N LYS A 289 -11.34 -35.51 19.73
CA LYS A 289 -11.29 -35.34 18.27
C LYS A 289 -11.90 -36.53 17.53
N LYS A 290 -11.64 -37.77 17.97
CA LYS A 290 -12.17 -38.98 17.33
C LYS A 290 -13.71 -39.08 17.35
N PHE A 291 -14.38 -38.40 18.30
CA PHE A 291 -15.84 -38.31 18.30
C PHE A 291 -16.40 -37.35 17.25
N ARG A 292 -15.57 -36.48 16.68
CA ARG A 292 -15.98 -35.44 15.71
C ARG A 292 -15.39 -35.66 14.32
N GLY A 293 -14.51 -36.64 14.16
CA GLY A 293 -13.82 -36.95 12.91
C GLY A 293 -12.95 -38.19 13.04
N GLN A 294 -12.32 -38.60 11.94
CA GLN A 294 -11.41 -39.74 11.91
C GLN A 294 -9.97 -39.28 12.18
N VAL A 295 -9.27 -40.01 13.06
CA VAL A 295 -7.89 -39.69 13.44
C VAL A 295 -7.01 -40.90 13.14
N PHE A 296 -5.96 -40.68 12.35
CA PHE A 296 -4.91 -41.64 12.05
C PHE A 296 -3.61 -41.17 12.70
N LEU A 297 -3.06 -42.00 13.57
CA LEU A 297 -1.82 -41.71 14.29
C LEU A 297 -0.80 -42.79 13.97
N VAL A 298 0.41 -42.37 13.62
CA VAL A 298 1.57 -43.25 13.62
C VAL A 298 2.34 -42.94 14.89
N THR A 299 2.49 -43.94 15.77
CA THR A 299 3.10 -43.73 17.08
C THR A 299 3.88 -44.95 17.51
N HIS A 300 4.95 -44.71 18.25
CA HIS A 300 5.69 -45.73 18.99
C HIS A 300 5.38 -45.70 20.50
N ASN A 301 4.47 -44.82 20.93
CA ASN A 301 4.13 -44.63 22.33
C ASN A 301 2.90 -45.49 22.73
N PRO A 302 3.06 -46.49 23.63
CA PRO A 302 1.95 -47.34 24.05
C PRO A 302 0.85 -46.57 24.79
N ALA A 303 1.18 -45.46 25.45
CA ALA A 303 0.20 -44.64 26.17
C ALA A 303 -0.84 -44.02 25.20
N ILE A 304 -0.40 -43.60 24.01
CA ILE A 304 -1.29 -43.04 22.99
C ILE A 304 -2.25 -44.11 22.48
N VAL A 305 -1.76 -45.33 22.22
CA VAL A 305 -2.59 -46.43 21.71
C VAL A 305 -3.60 -46.90 22.77
N VAL A 306 -3.13 -47.16 23.99
CA VAL A 306 -3.95 -47.76 25.05
C VAL A 306 -4.90 -46.73 25.67
N TYR A 307 -4.40 -45.58 26.09
CA TYR A 307 -5.24 -44.57 26.75
C TYR A 307 -6.02 -43.70 25.77
N GLY A 308 -5.52 -43.56 24.54
CA GLY A 308 -6.26 -42.94 23.43
C GLY A 308 -7.44 -43.78 22.94
N ASP A 309 -7.55 -45.04 23.41
CA ASP A 309 -8.66 -45.95 23.10
C ASP A 309 -8.78 -46.19 21.59
N ALA A 310 -7.68 -46.66 20.98
CA ALA A 310 -7.62 -46.87 19.54
C ALA A 310 -8.57 -48.00 19.09
N GLU A 311 -9.49 -47.70 18.19
CA GLU A 311 -10.45 -48.67 17.64
C GLU A 311 -9.83 -49.65 16.63
N SER A 312 -8.75 -49.23 15.96
CA SER A 312 -8.02 -50.05 15.00
C SER A 312 -6.53 -49.80 15.15
N ILE A 313 -5.76 -50.88 15.27
CA ILE A 313 -4.30 -50.83 15.40
C ILE A 313 -3.71 -51.55 14.20
N ILE A 314 -2.90 -50.86 13.40
CA ILE A 314 -2.21 -51.45 12.24
C ILE A 314 -0.73 -51.57 12.57
N ILE A 315 -0.25 -52.81 12.73
CA ILE A 315 1.17 -53.09 12.93
C ILE A 315 1.84 -53.21 11.57
N ALA A 316 2.87 -52.40 11.34
CA ALA A 316 3.79 -52.57 10.23
C ALA A 316 5.01 -53.41 10.68
N THR A 317 5.33 -54.48 9.95
CA THR A 317 6.52 -55.31 10.19
C THR A 317 7.41 -55.28 8.96
N ASN A 318 8.72 -55.08 9.15
CA ASN A 318 9.71 -55.19 8.08
C ASN A 318 10.52 -56.47 8.28
N ASP A 319 10.36 -57.41 7.37
CA ASP A 319 11.11 -58.66 7.30
C ASP A 319 11.88 -58.69 5.97
N ASP A 320 13.21 -58.62 6.02
CA ASP A 320 14.09 -58.58 4.85
C ASP A 320 13.63 -57.61 3.73
N GLN A 321 13.38 -56.35 4.09
CA GLN A 321 12.89 -55.28 3.20
C GLN A 321 11.47 -55.47 2.67
N ARG A 322 10.73 -56.47 3.16
CA ARG A 322 9.31 -56.63 2.88
C ARG A 322 8.50 -56.10 4.05
N ILE A 323 7.75 -55.03 3.77
CA ILE A 323 6.81 -54.47 4.74
C ILE A 323 5.49 -55.24 4.64
N SER A 324 5.02 -55.73 5.77
CA SER A 324 3.72 -56.38 5.93
C SER A 324 2.88 -55.65 6.98
N TYR A 325 1.56 -55.70 6.85
CA TYR A 325 0.63 -55.02 7.73
C TYR A 325 -0.34 -56.02 8.35
N GLN A 326 -0.56 -55.90 9.66
CA GLN A 326 -1.53 -56.69 10.39
C GLN A 326 -2.44 -55.74 11.18
N GLN A 327 -3.76 -55.86 10.97
CA GLN A 327 -4.74 -55.14 11.78
C GLN A 327 -5.08 -55.94 13.04
N LEU A 328 -5.14 -55.23 14.16
CA LEU A 328 -5.54 -55.72 15.47
C LEU A 328 -6.60 -54.78 16.07
N VAL A 329 -7.29 -55.28 17.09
CA VAL A 329 -8.26 -54.53 17.90
C VAL A 329 -7.84 -54.61 19.38
N LEU A 330 -8.08 -53.54 20.14
CA LEU A 330 -7.57 -53.41 21.50
C LEU A 330 -8.27 -54.36 22.48
N GLU A 331 -9.46 -54.85 22.15
CA GLU A 331 -10.29 -55.74 22.99
C GLU A 331 -9.74 -57.17 23.08
N ASP A 332 -8.88 -57.59 22.14
CA ASP A 332 -8.27 -58.92 22.17
C ASP A 332 -7.05 -58.96 23.12
N ARG A 333 -7.09 -59.85 24.11
CA ARG A 333 -5.96 -60.06 25.04
C ARG A 333 -4.67 -60.49 24.35
N GLN A 334 -4.74 -61.24 23.25
CA GLN A 334 -3.54 -61.62 22.51
C GLN A 334 -2.97 -60.42 21.76
N ALA A 335 -3.83 -59.63 21.12
CA ALA A 335 -3.45 -58.34 20.52
C ALA A 335 -2.80 -57.39 21.54
N GLN A 336 -3.38 -57.23 22.74
CA GLN A 336 -2.80 -56.41 23.80
C GLN A 336 -1.38 -56.85 24.16
N LYS A 337 -1.15 -58.17 24.29
CA LYS A 337 0.21 -58.71 24.55
C LYS A 337 1.17 -58.39 23.40
N GLN A 338 0.71 -58.50 22.15
CA GLN A 338 1.51 -58.20 20.97
C GLN A 338 1.87 -56.70 20.91
N VAL A 339 0.89 -55.81 21.14
CA VAL A 339 1.11 -54.36 21.20
C VAL A 339 2.08 -54.00 22.32
N CYS A 340 1.88 -54.54 23.54
CA CYS A 340 2.82 -54.36 24.66
C CYS A 340 4.22 -54.90 24.36
N ARG A 341 4.35 -55.96 23.55
CA ARG A 341 5.66 -56.50 23.14
C ARG A 341 6.37 -55.59 22.15
N ILE A 342 5.63 -54.97 21.23
CA ILE A 342 6.17 -54.12 20.16
C ILE A 342 6.52 -52.72 20.68
N LEU A 343 5.61 -52.13 21.46
CA LEU A 343 5.70 -50.76 21.99
C LEU A 343 6.31 -50.68 23.40
N GLY A 344 6.45 -51.83 24.08
CA GLY A 344 7.03 -51.89 25.41
C GLY A 344 8.53 -51.57 25.41
N PRO A 345 9.09 -51.18 26.57
CA PRO A 345 10.51 -50.91 26.68
C PRO A 345 11.31 -52.14 26.25
N ARG A 346 12.19 -51.97 25.26
CA ARG A 346 13.17 -53.01 24.92
C ARG A 346 14.03 -53.23 26.17
N LYS A 347 13.87 -54.39 26.81
CA LYS A 347 14.86 -54.86 27.78
C LYS A 347 16.18 -54.98 27.01
N LYS A 348 17.11 -54.06 27.29
CA LYS A 348 18.49 -54.17 26.83
C LYS A 348 19.17 -55.36 27.49
#